data_AF-A0A2P7V685-F1
#
_entry.id   AF-A0A2P7V685-F1
#
_cell.length_a   1.000
_cell.length_b   1.000
_cell.length_c   1.000
_cell.angle_alpha   90.00
_cell.angle_beta   90.00
_cell.angle_gamma   90.00
#
_symmetry.space_group_name_H-M   'P 1'
#
loop_
_entity.id
_entity.type
_entity.pdbx_description
1 polymer ?
#
loop_
_entity_poly.entity_id
_entity_poly.type
_entity_poly.pdbx_seq_one_letter_code
_entity_poly.pdbx_strand_id
1 'polypeptide(L)' 'MINVSHNISSTSPSKSSFDLKSIMAHEMGHVVGLDDETKLKYGDSVMYESLSTNEIRYNLSKDDENGYHAISW' A
#
# COMPACT_ATOMS: atom_id res chain seq x y z
N MET A 1 15.22 -24.10 3.35
CA MET A 1 13.92 -23.41 3.32
C MET A 1 13.81 -22.63 4.61
N ILE A 2 13.70 -21.30 4.54
CA ILE A 2 13.48 -20.48 5.75
C ILE A 2 11.97 -20.41 5.96
N ASN A 3 11.48 -21.08 7.00
CA ASN A 3 10.08 -21.00 7.41
C ASN A 3 9.98 -19.97 8.52
N VAL A 4 9.52 -18.77 8.17
CA VAL A 4 9.28 -17.67 9.11
C VAL A 4 7.78 -17.45 9.18
N SER A 5 7.18 -17.82 10.31
CA SER A 5 5.78 -17.56 10.60
C SER A 5 5.67 -16.28 11.42
N HIS A 6 5.48 -15.13 10.77
CA HIS A 6 5.10 -13.89 11.45
C HIS A 6 3.58 -13.70 11.35
N ASN A 7 2.93 -13.56 12.50
CA ASN A 7 1.51 -13.26 12.58
C ASN A 7 1.34 -11.73 12.54
N ILE A 8 0.92 -11.19 11.40
CA ILE A 8 0.63 -9.77 11.26
C ILE A 8 -0.73 -9.51 11.92
N SER A 9 -0.69 -9.04 13.17
CA SER A 9 -1.88 -8.66 13.94
C SER A 9 -2.77 -7.70 13.12
N SER A 10 -4.06 -7.99 13.06
CA SER A 10 -5.07 -7.13 12.41
C SER A 10 -5.60 -6.02 13.32
N THR A 11 -4.91 -5.74 14.43
CA THR A 11 -5.23 -4.62 15.31
C THR A 11 -4.96 -3.30 14.60
N SER A 12 -5.88 -2.35 14.69
CA SER A 12 -5.67 -1.01 14.15
C SER A 12 -4.35 -0.42 14.68
N PRO A 13 -3.56 0.25 13.84
CA PRO A 13 -2.36 0.94 14.28
C PRO A 13 -2.69 1.91 15.43
N SER A 14 -1.72 2.12 16.33
CA SER A 14 -1.85 3.19 17.32
C SER A 14 -1.81 4.56 16.62
N LYS A 15 -2.26 5.63 17.31
CA LYS A 15 -2.24 7.01 16.79
C LYS A 15 -0.87 7.46 16.24
N SER A 16 0.21 6.90 16.77
CA SER A 16 1.60 7.21 16.42
C SER A 16 2.29 6.10 15.62
N SER A 17 1.56 5.10 15.15
CA SER A 17 2.12 3.98 14.37
C SER A 17 1.59 3.99 12.95
N PHE A 18 2.40 3.53 12.02
CA PHE A 18 1.93 3.19 10.67
C PHE A 18 1.32 1.80 10.67
N ASP A 19 0.36 1.59 9.77
CA ASP A 19 -0.19 0.27 9.50
C ASP A 19 0.77 -0.51 8.58
N LEU A 20 1.28 -1.65 9.06
CA LEU A 20 2.26 -2.45 8.32
C LEU A 20 1.66 -3.03 7.02
N LYS A 21 0.38 -3.39 7.01
CA LYS A 21 -0.27 -3.97 5.81
C LYS A 21 -0.38 -2.94 4.71
N SER A 22 -0.67 -1.69 5.08
CA SER A 22 -0.75 -0.56 4.15
C SER A 22 0.61 -0.26 3.52
N ILE A 23 1.68 -0.19 4.33
CA ILE A 23 3.05 -0.04 3.81
C ILE A 23 3.40 -1.21 2.89
N MET A 24 3.16 -2.46 3.32
CA MET A 24 3.46 -3.62 2.49
C MET A 24 2.70 -3.61 1.15
N ALA A 25 1.45 -3.15 1.13
CA ALA A 25 0.68 -3.05 -0.11
C ALA A 25 1.29 -2.03 -1.08
N HIS A 26 1.70 -0.87 -0.59
CA HIS A 26 2.41 0.17 -1.35
C HIS A 26 3.72 -0.36 -1.95
N GLU A 27 4.59 -0.92 -1.12
CA GLU A 27 5.90 -1.44 -1.57
C GLU A 27 5.75 -2.61 -2.56
N MET A 28 4.74 -3.48 -2.36
CA MET A 28 4.44 -4.54 -3.32
C MET A 28 3.94 -4.00 -4.66
N GLY A 29 3.30 -2.83 -4.66
CA GLY A 29 2.98 -2.09 -5.89
C GLY A 29 4.22 -1.76 -6.70
N HIS A 30 5.27 -1.24 -6.06
CA HIS A 30 6.56 -1.03 -6.73
C HIS A 30 7.19 -2.34 -7.21
N VAL A 31 7.11 -3.41 -6.43
CA VAL A 31 7.62 -4.74 -6.83
C VAL A 31 6.95 -5.23 -8.12
N VAL A 32 5.65 -4.96 -8.32
CA VAL A 32 4.94 -5.35 -9.56
C VAL A 32 5.09 -4.33 -10.70
N GLY A 33 5.76 -3.20 -10.47
CA GLY A 33 6.09 -2.21 -11.49
C GLY A 33 5.21 -0.95 -11.51
N LEU A 34 4.45 -0.69 -10.45
CA LEU A 34 3.76 0.60 -10.26
C LEU A 34 4.74 1.67 -9.74
N ASP A 35 4.52 2.91 -10.15
CA ASP A 35 5.23 4.08 -9.64
C ASP A 35 4.36 4.83 -8.63
N ASP A 36 4.95 5.78 -7.91
CA ASP A 36 4.23 6.63 -6.96
C ASP A 36 3.15 7.47 -7.66
N GLU A 37 1.96 7.52 -7.06
CA GLU A 37 0.97 8.55 -7.37
C GLU A 37 1.23 9.77 -6.48
N THR A 38 1.43 10.92 -7.10
CA THR A 38 1.82 12.18 -6.44
C THR A 38 0.71 13.22 -6.47
N LYS A 39 -0.40 12.95 -7.17
CA LYS A 39 -1.53 13.88 -7.26
C LYS A 39 -2.44 13.71 -6.06
N LEU A 40 -2.61 14.81 -5.32
CA LEU A 40 -3.53 14.92 -4.18
C LEU A 40 -4.95 14.39 -4.43
N LYS A 41 -5.45 14.44 -5.67
CA LYS A 41 -6.78 13.93 -6.04
C LYS A 41 -6.92 12.40 -5.93
N TYR A 42 -5.80 11.70 -5.82
CA TYR A 42 -5.70 10.25 -5.60
C TYR A 42 -5.01 9.96 -4.26
N GLY A 43 -5.16 10.86 -3.28
CA GLY A 43 -4.55 10.69 -1.95
C GLY A 43 -5.01 9.46 -1.19
N ASP A 44 -6.08 8.80 -1.64
CA ASP A 44 -6.59 7.52 -1.12
C ASP A 44 -6.07 6.29 -1.89
N SER A 45 -5.27 6.48 -2.94
CA SER A 45 -4.60 5.42 -3.70
C SER A 45 -3.55 4.70 -2.85
N VAL A 46 -3.43 3.38 -2.99
CA VAL A 46 -2.40 2.60 -2.29
C VAL A 46 -1.00 3.06 -2.73
N MET A 47 -0.85 3.43 -4.00
CA MET A 47 0.38 3.99 -4.54
C MET A 47 0.60 5.47 -4.23
N TYR A 48 -0.26 6.13 -3.46
CA TYR A 48 -0.01 7.54 -3.10
C TYR A 48 1.23 7.66 -2.20
N GLU A 49 2.15 8.57 -2.54
CA GLU A 49 3.50 8.69 -1.97
C GLU A 49 3.56 8.92 -0.44
N SER A 50 2.44 9.28 0.18
CA SER A 50 2.37 9.62 1.61
C SER A 50 1.26 8.88 2.33
N LEU A 51 1.58 8.31 3.49
CA LEU A 51 0.64 7.68 4.41
C LEU A 51 0.74 8.37 5.77
N SER A 52 -0.40 8.64 6.41
CA SER A 52 -0.40 9.18 7.78
C SER A 52 -0.28 8.07 8.83
N THR A 53 0.18 8.39 10.04
CA THR A 53 0.03 7.46 11.16
C THR A 53 -1.45 7.23 11.46
N ASN A 54 -1.80 6.04 11.95
CA ASN A 54 -3.17 5.60 12.18
C ASN A 54 -4.06 5.53 10.92
N GLU A 55 -3.46 5.63 9.74
CA GLU A 55 -4.15 5.45 8.47
C GLU A 55 -4.06 3.99 8.01
N ILE A 56 -5.15 3.49 7.45
CA ILE A 56 -5.23 2.16 6.84
C ILE A 56 -5.53 2.35 5.36
N ARG A 57 -4.61 1.90 4.50
CA ARG A 57 -4.68 2.05 3.05
C ARG A 57 -4.04 0.84 2.34
N TYR A 58 -4.77 -0.25 2.30
CA TYR A 58 -4.41 -1.47 1.55
C TYR A 58 -5.54 -1.95 0.62
N ASN A 59 -6.63 -1.19 0.54
CA ASN A 59 -7.71 -1.47 -0.41
C ASN A 59 -7.43 -0.71 -1.70
N LEU A 60 -7.32 -1.46 -2.81
CA LEU A 60 -6.98 -0.88 -4.11
C LEU A 60 -8.02 0.15 -4.55
N SER A 61 -7.55 1.32 -4.96
CA SER A 61 -8.35 2.35 -5.61
C SER A 61 -8.50 2.04 -7.10
N LYS A 62 -9.34 2.82 -7.79
CA LYS A 62 -9.47 2.68 -9.25
C LYS A 62 -8.19 3.08 -9.99
N ASP A 63 -7.42 3.99 -9.42
CA ASP A 63 -6.13 4.42 -9.95
C ASP A 63 -5.10 3.27 -9.90
N ASP A 64 -5.00 2.59 -8.75
CA ASP A 64 -4.14 1.41 -8.58
C ASP A 64 -4.48 0.29 -9.58
N GLU A 65 -5.77 -0.03 -9.73
CA GLU A 65 -6.22 -1.05 -10.70
C GLU A 65 -5.89 -0.67 -12.14
N ASN A 66 -6.08 0.59 -12.52
CA ASN A 66 -5.79 1.05 -13.87
C ASN A 66 -4.29 1.06 -14.14
N GLY A 67 -3.48 1.46 -13.16
CA GLY A 67 -2.02 1.38 -13.22
C GLY A 67 -1.56 -0.05 -13.45
N TYR A 68 -2.08 -1.01 -12.67
CA TYR A 68 -1.72 -2.43 -12.80
C TYR A 68 -2.07 -3.00 -14.18
N HIS A 69 -3.27 -2.70 -14.70
CA HIS A 69 -3.68 -3.14 -16.04
C HIS A 69 -2.96 -2.44 -17.19
N ALA A 70 -2.27 -1.32 -16.94
CA ALA A 70 -1.50 -0.61 -17.95
C ALA A 70 -0.08 -1.20 -18.14
N ILE A 71 0.39 -2.05 -17.23
CA ILE A 71 1.70 -2.68 -17.34
C ILE A 71 1.63 -3.82 -18.36
N SER A 72 2.59 -3.85 -19.30
CA SER A 72 2.58 -4.73 -20.46
C SER A 72 3.35 -6.05 -20.26
N TRP A 73 3.24 -6.65 -19.07
CA TRP A 73 3.91 -7.92 -18.73
C TRP A 73 3.08 -9.15 -19.10
#